data_AF-A0A242E315-F1
#
_entry.id   AF-A0A242E315-F1
#
_cell.length_a   1.000
_cell.length_b   1.000
_cell.length_c   1.000
_cell.angle_alpha   90.00
_cell.angle_beta   90.00
_cell.angle_gamma   90.00
#
_symmetry.space_group_name_H-M   'P 1'
#
loop_
_entity.id
_entity.type
_entity.pdbx_description
1 polymer ?
#
loop_
_entity_poly.entity_id
_entity_poly.type
_entity_poly.pdbx_seq_one_letter_code
_entity_poly.pdbx_strand_id
1 'polypeptide(L)'
;MYKTRAEIYDPSMKDLEVLNGLDSKLAVTMVMRDPRKKYTPDNKDFAEIIDYRYSGLRWNIVEVRHDLASNEFVTLLLAVINDE
;
A
#
# COMPACT_ATOMS: atom_id res chain seq x y z
N MET A 1 13.74 8.21 -1.46
CA MET A 1 13.08 7.26 -0.53
C MET A 1 12.33 8.05 0.53
N TYR A 2 11.01 7.90 0.61
CA TYR A 2 10.15 8.57 1.59
C TYR A 2 9.82 7.60 2.73
N LYS A 3 9.85 8.06 3.98
CA LYS A 3 9.51 7.26 5.17
C LYS A 3 8.42 7.96 5.96
N THR A 4 7.40 7.22 6.36
CA THR A 4 6.31 7.73 7.19
C THR A 4 5.81 6.64 8.13
N ARG A 5 5.09 7.08 9.18
CA ARG A 5 4.24 6.18 9.95
C ARG A 5 2.95 5.96 9.18
N ALA A 6 2.45 4.73 9.23
CA ALA A 6 1.21 4.33 8.62
C ALA A 6 0.51 3.31 9.52
N GLU A 7 -0.80 3.22 9.38
CA GLU A 7 -1.60 2.14 9.91
C GLU A 7 -1.70 1.04 8.86
N ILE A 8 -1.64 -0.22 9.29
CA ILE A 8 -1.69 -1.39 8.41
C ILE A 8 -2.77 -2.31 8.94
N TYR A 9 -3.65 -2.77 8.05
CA TYR A 9 -4.73 -3.69 8.36
C TYR A 9 -5.01 -4.62 7.19
N ASP A 10 -5.85 -5.63 7.45
CA ASP A 10 -6.20 -6.64 6.45
C ASP A 10 -7.01 -6.04 5.29
N PRO A 11 -6.81 -6.53 4.05
CA PRO A 11 -7.54 -6.04 2.88
C PRO A 11 -9.05 -6.22 3.06
N SER A 12 -9.80 -5.19 2.68
CA SER A 12 -11.27 -5.23 2.66
C SER A 12 -11.79 -6.08 1.50
N MET A 13 -13.10 -6.40 1.48
CA MET A 13 -13.70 -7.12 0.33
C MET A 13 -13.45 -6.43 -1.01
N LYS A 14 -13.47 -5.09 -1.04
CA LYS A 14 -13.16 -4.32 -2.24
C LYS A 14 -11.70 -4.50 -2.67
N ASP A 15 -10.79 -4.60 -1.71
CA ASP A 15 -9.38 -4.84 -1.99
C ASP A 15 -9.16 -6.25 -2.54
N LEU A 16 -9.86 -7.24 -1.98
CA LEU A 16 -9.82 -8.62 -2.48
C LEU A 16 -10.32 -8.74 -3.92
N GLU A 17 -11.34 -7.98 -4.33
CA GLU A 17 -11.80 -7.94 -5.72
C GLU A 17 -10.72 -7.45 -6.68
N VAL A 18 -9.94 -6.44 -6.28
CA VAL A 18 -8.81 -5.92 -7.07
C VAL A 18 -7.68 -6.95 -7.12
N LEU A 19 -7.44 -7.66 -6.02
CA LEU A 19 -6.39 -8.68 -5.92
C LEU A 19 -6.74 -9.99 -6.64
N ASN A 20 -8.02 -10.32 -6.86
CA ASN A 20 -8.43 -11.56 -7.53
C ASN A 20 -7.85 -11.73 -8.95
N GLY A 21 -7.38 -10.64 -9.59
CA GLY A 21 -6.69 -10.67 -10.88
C GLY A 21 -5.17 -10.76 -10.80
N LEU A 22 -4.59 -10.76 -9.60
CA LEU A 22 -3.15 -10.75 -9.36
C LEU A 22 -2.75 -11.98 -8.55
N ASP A 23 -1.67 -12.66 -8.94
CA ASP A 23 -1.11 -13.76 -8.15
C ASP A 23 -0.32 -13.21 -6.94
N SER A 24 -1.06 -12.68 -5.97
CA SER A 24 -0.50 -12.12 -4.75
C SER A 24 -0.48 -13.16 -3.63
N LYS A 25 0.69 -13.37 -3.01
CA LYS A 25 0.82 -14.24 -1.82
C LYS A 25 0.34 -13.58 -0.54
N LEU A 26 0.58 -12.28 -0.43
CA LEU A 26 0.26 -11.47 0.73
C LEU A 26 -0.26 -10.13 0.25
N ALA A 27 -1.26 -9.61 0.93
CA ALA A 27 -1.77 -8.27 0.68
C ALA A 27 -2.16 -7.60 1.99
N VAL A 28 -1.95 -6.29 2.07
CA VAL A 28 -2.33 -5.45 3.20
C VAL A 28 -2.81 -4.10 2.70
N THR A 29 -3.72 -3.48 3.45
CA THR A 29 -4.12 -2.11 3.22
C THR A 29 -3.37 -1.20 4.19
N MET A 30 -2.69 -0.19 3.66
CA MET A 30 -1.90 0.77 4.40
C MET A 30 -2.54 2.15 4.32
N VAL A 31 -2.72 2.82 5.46
CA VAL A 31 -3.21 4.20 5.51
C VAL A 31 -2.13 5.08 6.11
N MET A 32 -1.72 6.09 5.34
CA MET A 32 -0.74 7.08 5.77
C MET A 32 -1.30 8.49 5.69
N ARG A 33 -0.70 9.43 6.42
CA ARG A 33 -1.02 10.85 6.26
C ARG A 33 -0.59 11.34 4.88
N ASP A 34 -1.38 12.22 4.27
CA ASP A 34 -1.04 12.82 2.99
C ASP A 34 0.24 13.67 3.13
N PRO A 35 1.32 13.36 2.37
CA PRO A 35 2.59 14.07 2.42
C PRO A 35 2.55 15.48 1.79
N ARG A 36 1.41 15.93 1.26
CA ARG A 36 1.16 17.25 0.65
C ARG A 36 2.23 17.64 -0.39
N LYS A 37 2.25 16.92 -1.53
CA LYS A 37 3.17 17.08 -2.68
C LYS A 37 4.66 16.78 -2.42
N LYS A 38 5.07 16.41 -1.19
CA LYS A 38 6.45 15.97 -0.92
C LYS A 38 6.75 14.60 -1.53
N TYR A 39 5.72 13.78 -1.66
CA TYR A 39 5.75 12.46 -2.28
C TYR A 39 4.35 12.16 -2.81
N THR A 40 4.24 11.52 -3.95
CA THR A 40 2.96 11.03 -4.45
C THR A 40 3.18 9.57 -4.79
N PRO A 41 2.62 8.63 -4.01
CA PRO A 41 2.79 7.21 -4.29
C PRO A 41 2.21 6.89 -5.67
N ASP A 42 2.95 6.11 -6.45
CA ASP A 42 2.52 5.58 -7.75
C ASP A 42 2.69 4.06 -7.76
N ASN A 43 2.00 3.38 -8.68
CA ASN A 43 1.97 1.93 -8.81
C ASN A 43 3.35 1.36 -9.26
N LYS A 44 4.26 2.24 -9.70
CA LYS A 44 5.64 1.91 -10.06
C LYS A 44 6.58 1.92 -8.86
N ASP A 45 6.15 2.52 -7.76
CA ASP A 45 6.92 2.55 -6.53
C ASP A 45 6.72 1.25 -5.75
N PHE A 46 7.66 1.00 -4.84
CA PHE A 46 7.63 -0.15 -3.94
C PHE A 46 7.63 0.35 -2.50
N ALA A 47 6.88 -0.35 -1.66
CA ALA A 47 6.84 -0.10 -0.23
C ALA A 47 7.63 -1.16 0.53
N GLU A 48 8.26 -0.74 1.62
CA GLU A 48 8.91 -1.61 2.60
C GLU A 48 8.31 -1.30 3.97
N ILE A 49 7.88 -2.35 4.68
CA ILE A 49 7.34 -2.24 6.03
C ILE A 49 8.45 -2.62 7.01
N ILE A 50 8.86 -1.66 7.84
CA ILE A 50 10.02 -1.80 8.76
C ILE A 50 9.68 -2.67 9.99
N ASP A 51 8.41 -3.08 10.16
CA ASP A 51 8.00 -3.95 11.26
C ASP A 51 8.51 -5.39 11.07
N TYR A 52 8.93 -6.04 12.17
CA TYR A 52 9.53 -7.38 12.15
C TYR A 52 8.63 -8.46 11.54
N ARG A 53 7.30 -8.27 11.58
CA ARG A 53 6.32 -9.22 11.02
C ARG A 53 6.26 -9.18 9.48
N TYR A 54 6.67 -8.08 8.89
CA TYR A 54 6.59 -7.81 7.44
C TYR A 54 7.96 -7.53 6.82
N SER A 55 9.03 -7.64 7.61
CA SER A 55 10.40 -7.35 7.21
C SER A 55 10.91 -8.33 6.15
N GLY A 56 11.74 -7.82 5.23
CA GLY A 56 12.31 -8.61 4.14
C GLY A 56 11.38 -8.84 2.95
N LEU A 57 10.17 -8.27 2.97
CA LEU A 57 9.22 -8.32 1.87
C LEU A 57 9.20 -7.00 1.09
N ARG A 58 9.19 -7.11 -0.24
CA ARG A 58 8.99 -5.98 -1.14
C ARG A 58 7.52 -5.93 -1.54
N TRP A 59 6.86 -4.83 -1.23
CA TRP A 59 5.43 -4.66 -1.49
C TRP A 59 5.22 -3.80 -2.72
N ASN A 60 4.44 -4.32 -3.67
CA ASN A 60 3.98 -3.55 -4.82
C ASN A 60 2.80 -2.68 -4.42
N ILE A 61 2.76 -1.46 -4.93
CA ILE A 61 1.60 -0.60 -4.79
C ILE A 61 0.61 -0.97 -5.90
N VAL A 62 -0.46 -1.67 -5.53
CA VAL A 62 -1.49 -2.13 -6.47
C VAL A 62 -2.45 -0.98 -6.80
N GLU A 63 -2.86 -0.23 -5.77
CA GLU A 63 -3.81 0.85 -5.91
C GLU A 63 -3.50 1.97 -4.91
N VAL A 64 -3.72 3.20 -5.36
CA VAL A 64 -3.59 4.42 -4.55
C VAL A 64 -4.94 5.11 -4.50
N ARG A 65 -5.45 5.35 -3.29
CA ARG A 65 -6.73 6.03 -3.06
C ARG A 65 -6.48 7.27 -2.20
N HIS A 66 -6.79 8.43 -2.77
CA HIS A 66 -6.72 9.71 -2.07
C HIS A 66 -8.05 10.02 -1.40
N ASP A 67 -8.01 10.46 -0.14
CA ASP A 67 -9.20 11.04 0.49
C ASP A 67 -9.44 12.46 -0.06
N LEU A 68 -10.36 12.57 -1.02
CA LEU A 68 -10.72 13.84 -1.65
C LEU A 68 -11.52 14.77 -0.73
N ALA A 69 -12.10 14.25 0.36
CA ALA A 69 -12.94 15.03 1.26
C ALA A 69 -12.09 15.78 2.28
N SER A 70 -11.16 15.09 2.94
CA SER A 70 -10.32 15.66 3.99
C SER A 70 -8.91 16.06 3.50
N ASN A 71 -8.40 15.41 2.45
CA ASN A 71 -6.99 15.47 2.03
C ASN A 71 -6.01 15.23 3.19
N GLU A 72 -6.42 14.45 4.20
CA GLU A 72 -5.60 14.15 5.37
C GLU A 72 -4.87 12.82 5.25
N PHE A 73 -5.45 11.87 4.51
CA PHE A 73 -4.96 10.51 4.40
C PHE A 73 -4.92 10.00 2.96
N VAL A 74 -3.99 9.08 2.74
CA VAL A 74 -3.85 8.31 1.51
C VAL A 74 -3.88 6.84 1.90
N THR A 75 -4.78 6.10 1.27
CA THR A 75 -4.92 4.66 1.42
C THR A 75 -4.22 3.97 0.26
N LEU A 76 -3.38 3.00 0.57
CA LEU A 76 -2.60 2.22 -0.37
C LEU A 76 -2.98 0.75 -0.22
N LEU A 77 -3.25 0.10 -1.34
CA LEU A 77 -3.34 -1.36 -1.39
C LEU A 77 -1.96 -1.91 -1.77
N LEU A 78 -1.38 -2.70 -0.87
CA LEU A 78 -0.07 -3.29 -1.04
C LEU A 78 -0.20 -4.79 -1.25
N ALA A 79 0.58 -5.34 -2.19
CA ALA A 79 0.63 -6.77 -2.43
C ALA A 79 2.04 -7.26 -2.75
N VAL A 80 2.38 -8.44 -2.24
CA VAL A 80 3.57 -9.18 -2.66
C VAL A 80 3.19 -10.03 -3.86
N ILE A 81 3.64 -9.59 -5.04
CA ILE A 81 3.43 -10.28 -6.32
C ILE A 81 4.73 -11.04 -6.61
N ASN A 82 4.64 -12.33 -6.93
CA ASN A 82 5.82 -13.04 -7.42
C ASN A 82 6.06 -12.60 -8.86
N ASP A 83 7.26 -12.07 -9.14
CA ASP A 83 7.80 -12.16 -10.49
C ASP A 83 8.27 -13.63 -10.64
N GLU A 84 7.53 -14.46 -11.37
CA GLU A 84 8.03 -15.76 -11.84
C GLU A 84 9.22 -15.58 -12.79
#